data_AF-A0A1M2ZFA7-F1
#
_entry.id   AF-A0A1M2ZFA7-F1
#
_cell.length_a   1.000
_cell.length_b   1.000
_cell.length_c   1.000
_cell.angle_alpha   90.00
_cell.angle_beta   90.00
_cell.angle_gamma   90.00
#
_symmetry.space_group_name_H-M   'P 1'
#
loop_
_entity.id
_entity.type
_entity.pdbx_description
1 polymer ?
#
loop_
_entity_poly.entity_id
_entity_poly.type
_entity_poly.pdbx_seq_one_letter_code
_entity_poly.pdbx_strand_id
1 'polypeptide(L)'
;MAVVCGVVLGAVTPAAATGPSVSLSMSADATVLPASTERTYVTATASEEVGSGYSIVILDGSGAIQRTCFSVAVCTTSVSLEPGGARSFRSQIVSSDSPDVALRVSDPLSVRRGMWSLELSSDRVTVPASSDRAYVTATASEEVRGDYSIWIRDHTGSVRRSCSNTDVCTSTALLAPGQSESFTAEVVNNAIPDSSWAKTGAFAIARKAWALTLTAPTPVMPAGATSAPVVATASEPVPPSLYSIQFINSGGQVVQTCTSVLSDSCGGNIDLTNGGMGSIWARIVSFEGDVVASAGPVSATNLGDQALLGSTSVASLALQLEQRLGAESACLALGEQVRTHATGSSVPDVTLVCMNGGVRSALEMIARLGGLGKAISAVESLTAADSEPAPSSPHPDCDSVAFDGSCLDAGSPDANAPAPQPDPAGGGIQPPPNCMDPSTAQMLIDAMPVQLHHVATQYGDWAEDFNEILGKYGLSVTDTTLNVIAVPHRGPHPKEYHQWVMDNVEIADQVANGDVATFRSLFKQWISDRIEADPTITRLAYWKCRR
;
A
#
# COMPACT_ATOMS: atom_id res chain seq x y z
N MET A 1 8.03 57.76 124.91
CA MET A 1 8.01 56.57 125.78
C MET A 1 7.71 55.39 124.87
N ALA A 2 8.73 54.61 124.57
CA ALA A 2 8.69 53.52 123.60
C ALA A 2 8.14 52.25 124.25
N VAL A 3 7.27 51.53 123.54
CA VAL A 3 7.11 50.09 123.71
C VAL A 3 7.15 49.48 122.32
N VAL A 4 8.23 48.75 122.08
CA VAL A 4 8.51 47.93 120.92
C VAL A 4 7.75 46.62 121.09
N CYS A 5 7.04 46.16 120.07
CA CYS A 5 6.65 44.77 119.94
C CYS A 5 6.95 44.33 118.51
N GLY A 6 8.02 43.57 118.35
CA GLY A 6 8.45 43.02 117.07
C GLY A 6 7.56 41.85 116.66
N VAL A 7 7.25 41.76 115.38
CA VAL A 7 6.74 40.55 114.74
C VAL A 7 7.72 40.16 113.63
N VAL A 8 8.18 38.93 113.74
CA VAL A 8 9.16 38.25 112.90
C VAL A 8 8.56 37.98 111.51
N LEU A 9 9.28 38.40 110.47
CA LEU A 9 9.03 38.00 109.08
C LEU A 9 9.42 36.53 108.90
N GLY A 10 8.43 35.65 108.89
CA GLY A 10 8.58 34.28 108.39
C GLY A 10 8.50 34.29 106.87
N ALA A 11 9.64 34.12 106.20
CA ALA A 11 9.68 33.81 104.78
C ALA A 11 9.11 32.40 104.56
N VAL A 12 7.91 32.32 103.99
CA VAL A 12 7.35 31.07 103.50
C VAL A 12 7.92 30.85 102.10
N THR A 13 8.90 29.96 101.99
CA THR A 13 9.29 29.33 100.74
C THR A 13 8.06 28.62 100.16
N PRO A 14 7.72 28.78 98.86
CA PRO A 14 6.71 27.92 98.29
C PRO A 14 7.24 26.48 98.34
N ALA A 15 6.50 25.61 99.03
CA ALA A 15 6.73 24.18 98.97
C ALA A 15 6.70 23.79 97.48
N ALA A 16 7.84 23.36 96.96
CA ALA A 16 7.88 22.66 95.69
C ALA A 16 6.94 21.47 95.83
N ALA A 17 5.81 21.51 95.10
CA ALA A 17 4.96 20.34 94.94
C ALA A 17 5.85 19.26 94.33
N THR A 18 6.35 18.35 95.15
CA THR A 18 7.03 17.13 94.72
C THR A 18 5.96 16.29 94.05
N GLY A 19 5.70 16.56 92.77
CA GLY A 19 4.90 15.69 91.93
C GLY A 19 5.46 14.27 92.01
N PRO A 20 4.63 13.25 91.83
CA PRO A 20 5.00 11.85 92.04
C PRO A 20 6.29 11.50 91.29
N SER A 21 7.16 10.67 91.87
CA SER A 21 8.42 10.18 91.27
C SER A 21 8.19 9.19 90.12
N VAL A 22 7.08 9.38 89.41
CA VAL A 22 6.57 8.52 88.36
C VAL A 22 7.16 8.98 87.03
N SER A 23 7.80 8.06 86.32
CA SER A 23 8.20 8.32 84.93
C SER A 23 7.00 8.08 84.00
N LEU A 24 6.97 8.80 82.88
CA LEU A 24 5.92 8.71 81.88
C LEU A 24 6.56 8.54 80.51
N SER A 25 6.21 7.48 79.82
CA SER A 25 6.67 7.20 78.46
C SER A 25 5.49 7.01 77.51
N MET A 26 5.76 7.08 76.21
CA MET A 26 4.80 6.77 75.16
C MET A 26 5.37 5.76 74.18
N SER A 27 4.51 4.88 73.70
CA SER A 27 4.79 3.94 72.62
C SER A 27 3.58 3.85 71.67
N ALA A 28 3.81 3.29 70.48
CA ALA A 28 2.76 2.88 69.57
C ALA A 28 2.98 1.43 69.16
N ASP A 29 1.92 0.73 68.78
CA ASP A 29 2.02 -0.62 68.19
C ASP A 29 2.88 -0.59 66.92
N ALA A 30 2.78 0.50 66.14
CA ALA A 30 3.68 0.81 65.04
C ALA A 30 3.78 2.33 64.86
N THR A 31 5.01 2.85 64.70
CA THR A 31 5.27 4.27 64.42
C THR A 31 5.24 4.59 62.91
N VAL A 32 5.32 3.57 62.06
CA VAL A 32 5.19 3.65 60.61
C VAL A 32 4.18 2.60 60.16
N LEU A 33 3.02 3.04 59.69
CA LEU A 33 1.97 2.17 59.18
C LEU A 33 2.10 1.97 57.67
N PRO A 34 1.84 0.76 57.16
CA PRO A 34 1.65 0.55 55.73
C PRO A 34 0.45 1.36 55.22
N ALA A 35 0.41 1.66 53.92
CA ALA A 35 -0.66 2.46 53.32
C ALA A 35 -2.03 1.78 53.49
N SER A 36 -2.07 0.46 53.51
CA SER A 36 -3.27 -0.36 53.73
C SER A 36 -3.82 -0.35 55.17
N THR A 37 -3.06 0.13 56.17
CA THR A 37 -3.47 0.10 57.58
C THR A 37 -3.91 1.48 58.08
N GLU A 38 -5.20 1.62 58.41
CA GLU A 38 -5.80 2.89 58.80
C GLU A 38 -5.46 3.31 60.24
N ARG A 39 -5.32 2.34 61.15
CA ARG A 39 -5.28 2.60 62.60
C ARG A 39 -4.06 2.01 63.28
N THR A 40 -3.58 2.71 64.29
CA THR A 40 -2.67 2.18 65.32
C THR A 40 -3.18 2.54 66.70
N TYR A 41 -2.59 1.94 67.73
CA TYR A 41 -2.82 2.33 69.11
C TYR A 41 -1.59 3.07 69.64
N VAL A 42 -1.82 4.20 70.30
CA VAL A 42 -0.82 4.91 71.07
C VAL A 42 -1.08 4.69 72.54
N THR A 43 -0.03 4.35 73.29
CA THR A 43 -0.09 3.95 74.68
C THR A 43 0.85 4.83 75.50
N ALA A 44 0.31 5.45 76.55
CA ALA A 44 1.06 6.15 77.57
C ALA A 44 1.19 5.25 78.80
N THR A 45 2.43 5.08 79.27
CA THR A 45 2.74 4.18 80.39
C THR A 45 3.46 4.96 81.49
N ALA A 46 2.85 4.98 82.67
CA ALA A 46 3.47 5.45 83.90
C ALA A 46 4.25 4.30 84.57
N SER A 47 5.33 4.60 85.30
CA SER A 47 6.12 3.58 86.02
C SER A 47 5.34 2.84 87.12
N GLU A 48 4.23 3.42 87.58
CA GLU A 48 3.29 2.87 88.56
C GLU A 48 1.90 3.49 88.34
N GLU A 49 0.88 2.95 88.99
CA GLU A 49 -0.50 3.46 88.89
C GLU A 49 -0.59 4.89 89.43
N VAL A 50 -1.14 5.81 88.63
CA VAL A 50 -1.34 7.19 89.07
C VAL A 50 -2.44 7.20 90.14
N GLY A 51 -2.20 7.86 91.29
CA GLY A 51 -3.17 7.88 92.39
C GLY A 51 -4.52 8.51 91.99
N SER A 52 -5.57 8.28 92.79
CA SER A 52 -6.95 8.66 92.49
C SER A 52 -7.22 10.15 92.26
N GLY A 53 -6.28 11.03 92.61
CA GLY A 53 -6.32 12.47 92.31
C GLY A 53 -5.64 12.87 91.00
N TYR A 54 -5.12 11.92 90.22
CA TYR A 54 -4.35 12.18 88.99
C TYR A 54 -4.92 11.42 87.80
N SER A 55 -4.63 11.92 86.59
CA SER A 55 -5.00 11.27 85.33
C SER A 55 -3.87 11.35 84.32
N ILE A 56 -3.82 10.35 83.43
CA ILE A 56 -2.97 10.37 82.24
C ILE A 56 -3.80 10.91 81.09
N VAL A 57 -3.31 11.97 80.43
CA VAL A 57 -3.95 12.61 79.29
C VAL A 57 -3.06 12.43 78.06
N ILE A 58 -3.61 11.90 76.97
CA ILE A 58 -2.95 11.81 75.67
C ILE A 58 -3.45 12.99 74.82
N LEU A 59 -2.50 13.80 74.36
CA LEU A 59 -2.72 14.99 73.55
C LEU A 59 -2.12 14.76 72.16
N ASP A 60 -2.74 15.29 71.12
CA ASP A 60 -2.11 15.37 69.81
C ASP A 60 -1.20 16.61 69.68
N GLY A 61 -0.54 16.76 68.52
CA GLY A 61 0.40 17.84 68.25
C GLY A 61 -0.20 19.25 68.31
N SER A 62 -1.53 19.38 68.24
CA SER A 62 -2.23 20.67 68.42
C SER A 62 -2.55 20.99 69.89
N GLY A 63 -2.33 20.02 70.79
CA GLY A 63 -2.75 20.11 72.19
C GLY A 63 -4.19 19.64 72.42
N ALA A 64 -4.87 19.05 71.42
CA ALA A 64 -6.21 18.52 71.60
C ALA A 64 -6.17 17.18 72.34
N ILE A 65 -7.00 17.06 73.38
CA ILE A 65 -7.14 15.82 74.16
C ILE A 65 -7.74 14.72 73.29
N GLN A 66 -6.98 13.64 73.11
CA GLN A 66 -7.44 12.43 72.43
C GLN A 66 -8.05 11.44 73.42
N ARG A 67 -7.47 11.34 74.63
CA ARG A 67 -7.93 10.42 75.66
C ARG A 67 -7.48 10.87 77.05
N THR A 68 -8.34 10.67 78.03
CA THR A 68 -8.01 10.79 79.45
C THR A 68 -8.30 9.45 80.14
N CYS A 69 -7.37 9.00 80.98
CA CYS A 69 -7.54 7.81 81.80
C CYS A 69 -7.23 8.12 83.27
N PHE A 70 -8.12 7.71 84.17
CA PHE A 70 -8.06 8.01 85.61
C PHE A 70 -7.59 6.77 86.37
N SER A 71 -6.75 6.95 87.39
CA SER A 71 -6.32 5.87 88.29
C SER A 71 -5.77 4.63 87.56
N VAL A 72 -4.93 4.84 86.54
CA VAL A 72 -4.33 3.75 85.75
C VAL A 72 -2.84 3.98 85.55
N ALA A 73 -2.08 2.89 85.41
CA ALA A 73 -0.69 2.96 84.97
C ALA A 73 -0.55 3.05 83.44
N VAL A 74 -1.57 2.61 82.69
CA VAL A 74 -1.54 2.52 81.22
C VAL A 74 -2.79 3.16 80.64
N CYS A 75 -2.60 4.10 79.73
CA CYS A 75 -3.67 4.75 78.99
C CYS A 75 -3.45 4.55 77.49
N THR A 76 -4.42 3.98 76.79
CA THR A 76 -4.32 3.65 75.36
C THR A 76 -5.48 4.25 74.58
N THR A 77 -5.21 4.75 73.38
CA THR A 77 -6.24 5.20 72.44
C THR A 77 -5.91 4.77 71.02
N SER A 78 -6.94 4.48 70.22
CA SER A 78 -6.79 4.28 68.79
C SER A 78 -6.63 5.61 68.07
N VAL A 79 -5.86 5.59 67.00
CA VAL A 79 -5.59 6.75 66.15
C VAL A 79 -5.72 6.32 64.70
N SER A 80 -6.58 7.00 63.94
CA SER A 80 -6.64 6.89 62.47
C SER A 80 -5.76 7.95 61.81
N LEU A 81 -5.08 7.57 60.74
CA LEU A 81 -4.25 8.45 59.90
C LEU A 81 -4.70 8.35 58.45
N GLU A 82 -4.80 9.49 57.76
CA GLU A 82 -4.92 9.55 56.30
C GLU A 82 -3.63 9.00 55.63
N PRO A 83 -3.70 8.42 54.42
CA PRO A 83 -2.52 7.98 53.67
C PRO A 83 -1.50 9.11 53.49
N GLY A 84 -0.21 8.85 53.75
CA GLY A 84 0.84 9.87 53.74
C GLY A 84 0.80 10.87 54.92
N GLY A 85 -0.22 10.80 55.78
CA GLY A 85 -0.37 11.65 56.95
C GLY A 85 0.57 11.27 58.10
N ALA A 86 0.88 12.25 58.93
CA ALA A 86 1.62 12.06 60.18
C ALA A 86 0.97 12.84 61.31
N ARG A 87 0.97 12.26 62.52
CA ARG A 87 0.52 12.93 63.74
C ARG A 87 1.54 12.69 64.84
N SER A 88 1.75 13.72 65.65
CA SER A 88 2.56 13.63 66.86
C SER A 88 1.65 13.64 68.08
N PHE A 89 2.08 12.95 69.13
CA PHE A 89 1.37 12.82 70.40
C PHE A 89 2.32 13.06 71.56
N ARG A 90 1.78 13.56 72.66
CA ARG A 90 2.44 13.60 73.97
C ARG A 90 1.45 13.17 75.03
N SER A 91 1.94 12.58 76.10
CA SER A 91 1.15 12.30 77.27
C SER A 91 1.56 13.17 78.43
N GLN A 92 0.61 13.48 79.30
CA GLN A 92 0.82 14.27 80.49
C GLN A 92 0.15 13.61 81.69
N ILE A 93 0.75 13.74 82.86
CA ILE A 93 0.07 13.47 84.13
C ILE A 93 -0.40 14.81 84.68
N VAL A 94 -1.71 14.94 84.94
CA VAL A 94 -2.33 16.15 85.49
C VAL A 94 -3.04 15.84 86.80
N SER A 95 -3.13 16.83 87.68
CA SER A 95 -3.92 16.75 88.92
C SER A 95 -5.39 17.07 88.64
N SER A 96 -6.30 16.39 89.32
CA SER A 96 -7.75 16.65 89.24
C SER A 96 -8.12 18.04 89.78
N ASP A 97 -7.33 18.59 90.70
CA ASP A 97 -7.54 19.91 91.30
C ASP A 97 -6.96 21.05 90.45
N SER A 98 -6.10 20.73 89.48
CA SER A 98 -5.44 21.69 88.60
C SER A 98 -5.10 21.03 87.25
N PRO A 99 -6.13 20.76 86.42
CA PRO A 99 -5.96 20.00 85.17
C PRO A 99 -5.13 20.73 84.12
N ASP A 100 -4.97 22.05 84.25
CA ASP A 100 -4.21 22.88 83.32
C ASP A 100 -2.68 22.84 83.56
N VAL A 101 -2.22 22.21 84.65
CA VAL A 101 -0.80 22.12 85.00
C VAL A 101 -0.31 20.69 84.84
N ALA A 102 0.52 20.46 83.82
CA ALA A 102 1.17 19.18 83.60
C ALA A 102 2.27 18.94 84.64
N LEU A 103 2.14 17.88 85.44
CA LEU A 103 3.13 17.48 86.44
C LEU A 103 4.28 16.69 85.81
N ARG A 104 3.98 15.94 84.76
CA ARG A 104 4.94 15.21 83.92
C ARG A 104 4.47 15.26 82.48
N VAL A 105 5.43 15.24 81.55
CA VAL A 105 5.18 15.23 80.11
C VAL A 105 6.11 14.19 79.50
N SER A 106 5.59 13.34 78.61
CA SER A 106 6.41 12.39 77.86
C SER A 106 7.21 13.09 76.76
N ASP A 107 8.23 12.41 76.25
CA ASP A 107 8.77 12.73 74.93
C ASP A 107 7.67 12.60 73.85
N PRO A 108 7.75 13.41 72.78
CA PRO A 108 6.79 13.30 71.68
C PRO A 108 6.94 11.99 70.92
N LEU A 109 5.82 11.34 70.67
CA LEU A 109 5.71 10.16 69.82
C LEU A 109 5.10 10.56 68.49
N SER A 110 5.78 10.31 67.37
CA SER A 110 5.23 10.55 66.04
C SER A 110 4.86 9.24 65.35
N VAL A 111 3.66 9.20 64.80
CA VAL A 111 3.17 8.09 63.98
C VAL A 111 2.89 8.62 62.58
N ARG A 112 3.31 7.89 61.55
CA ARG A 112 3.03 8.21 60.15
C ARG A 112 2.44 7.02 59.42
N ARG A 113 1.58 7.28 58.43
CA ARG A 113 1.06 6.28 57.49
C ARG A 113 1.75 6.44 56.14
N GLY A 114 2.14 5.32 55.53
CA GLY A 114 2.65 5.28 54.17
C GLY A 114 1.62 5.77 53.15
N MET A 115 2.09 6.01 51.94
CA MET A 115 1.25 6.35 50.78
C MET A 115 1.37 5.21 49.78
N TRP A 116 0.29 4.88 49.07
CA TRP A 116 0.38 3.92 47.98
C TRP A 116 1.25 4.49 46.87
N SER A 117 2.06 3.66 46.23
CA SER A 117 2.52 3.93 44.87
C SER A 117 1.66 3.15 43.89
N LEU A 118 1.50 3.67 42.68
CA LEU A 118 0.68 3.07 41.64
C LEU A 118 1.48 3.00 40.35
N GLU A 119 1.43 1.85 39.70
CA GLU A 119 2.02 1.62 38.37
C GLU A 119 0.90 1.29 37.38
N LEU A 120 1.03 1.77 36.15
CA LEU A 120 0.13 1.46 35.06
C LEU A 120 0.90 0.72 33.97
N SER A 121 0.39 -0.43 33.57
CA SER A 121 0.99 -1.27 32.53
C SER A 121 -0.09 -1.81 31.59
N SER A 122 0.34 -2.40 30.47
CA SER A 122 -0.56 -3.10 29.57
C SER A 122 0.09 -4.37 29.03
N ASP A 123 -0.74 -5.35 28.68
CA ASP A 123 -0.27 -6.55 27.97
C ASP A 123 0.35 -6.22 26.61
N ARG A 124 -0.03 -5.09 26.01
CA ARG A 124 0.51 -4.59 24.74
C ARG A 124 0.38 -3.06 24.63
N VAL A 125 1.47 -2.38 24.29
CA VAL A 125 1.47 -0.93 24.01
C VAL A 125 1.02 -0.63 22.58
N THR A 126 1.27 -1.57 21.67
CA THR A 126 0.83 -1.50 20.27
C THR A 126 -0.03 -2.71 19.94
N VAL A 127 -1.32 -2.49 19.71
CA VAL A 127 -2.29 -3.53 19.36
C VAL A 127 -2.22 -3.80 17.86
N PRO A 128 -2.13 -5.07 17.43
CA PRO A 128 -2.29 -5.43 16.02
C PRO A 128 -3.61 -4.90 15.44
N ALA A 129 -3.63 -4.58 14.16
CA ALA A 129 -4.85 -4.14 13.49
C ALA A 129 -5.93 -5.24 13.54
N SER A 130 -5.54 -6.51 13.59
CA SER A 130 -6.44 -7.66 13.70
C SER A 130 -7.05 -7.92 15.09
N SER A 131 -6.58 -7.24 16.14
CA SER A 131 -7.05 -7.43 17.52
C SER A 131 -7.71 -6.16 18.05
N ASP A 132 -8.87 -6.30 18.69
CA ASP A 132 -9.69 -5.21 19.21
C ASP A 132 -9.49 -4.94 20.71
N ARG A 133 -8.65 -5.73 21.39
CA ARG A 133 -8.51 -5.69 22.85
C ARG A 133 -7.06 -5.55 23.28
N ALA A 134 -6.83 -4.57 24.14
CA ALA A 134 -5.70 -4.53 25.07
C ALA A 134 -6.23 -4.45 26.49
N TYR A 135 -5.44 -4.92 27.45
CA TYR A 135 -5.74 -4.84 28.86
C TYR A 135 -4.79 -3.84 29.51
N VAL A 136 -5.36 -2.89 30.23
CA VAL A 136 -4.64 -1.89 31.02
C VAL A 136 -4.77 -2.28 32.48
N THR A 137 -3.64 -2.47 33.15
CA THR A 137 -3.59 -2.94 34.53
C THR A 137 -2.90 -1.91 35.40
N ALA A 138 -3.63 -1.42 36.40
CA ALA A 138 -3.11 -0.59 37.48
C ALA A 138 -2.75 -1.47 38.68
N THR A 139 -1.52 -1.37 39.16
CA THR A 139 -1.00 -2.15 40.29
C THR A 139 -0.54 -1.21 41.40
N ALA A 140 -1.15 -1.32 42.57
CA ALA A 140 -0.77 -0.58 43.77
C ALA A 140 0.34 -1.32 44.53
N SER A 141 1.18 -0.60 45.28
CA SER A 141 2.26 -1.20 46.10
C SER A 141 1.76 -2.12 47.20
N GLU A 142 0.53 -1.92 47.64
CA GLU A 142 -0.17 -2.69 48.67
C GLU A 142 -1.67 -2.66 48.35
N GLU A 143 -2.42 -3.53 49.00
CA GLU A 143 -3.86 -3.62 48.78
C GLU A 143 -4.61 -2.33 49.14
N VAL A 144 -5.53 -1.93 48.26
CA VAL A 144 -6.41 -0.78 48.46
C VAL A 144 -7.73 -1.29 49.04
N ARG A 145 -8.01 -0.93 50.29
CA ARG A 145 -9.15 -1.41 51.09
C ARG A 145 -9.87 -0.25 51.80
N GLY A 146 -11.04 -0.56 52.38
CA GLY A 146 -11.85 0.40 53.13
C GLY A 146 -12.57 1.35 52.20
N ASP A 147 -12.51 2.66 52.49
CA ASP A 147 -13.17 3.69 51.69
C ASP A 147 -12.40 4.04 50.40
N TYR A 148 -11.34 3.31 50.06
CA TYR A 148 -10.47 3.62 48.93
C TYR A 148 -10.67 2.64 47.76
N SER A 149 -10.49 3.15 46.54
CA SER A 149 -10.56 2.36 45.30
C SER A 149 -9.48 2.78 44.30
N ILE A 150 -9.06 1.84 43.47
CA ILE A 150 -8.23 2.11 42.29
C ILE A 150 -9.15 2.46 41.13
N TRP A 151 -9.00 3.64 40.57
CA TRP A 151 -9.75 4.08 39.39
C TRP A 151 -8.83 4.15 38.18
N ILE A 152 -9.22 3.53 37.07
CA ILE A 152 -8.60 3.70 35.76
C ILE A 152 -9.48 4.64 34.95
N ARG A 153 -8.90 5.71 34.45
CA ARG A 153 -9.56 6.75 33.65
C ARG A 153 -9.00 6.82 32.25
N ASP A 154 -9.83 7.22 31.32
CA ASP A 154 -9.41 7.60 29.97
C ASP A 154 -8.88 9.04 29.91
N HIS A 155 -8.48 9.47 28.72
CA HIS A 155 -7.94 10.81 28.43
C HIS A 155 -8.93 11.96 28.70
N THR A 156 -10.24 11.67 28.76
CA THR A 156 -11.28 12.67 29.10
C THR A 156 -11.45 12.83 30.60
N GLY A 157 -10.83 11.96 31.40
CA GLY A 157 -11.01 11.87 32.85
C GLY A 157 -12.19 10.98 33.26
N SER A 158 -12.89 10.34 32.32
CA SER A 158 -14.00 9.44 32.61
C SER A 158 -13.50 8.14 33.22
N VAL A 159 -14.19 7.64 34.24
CA VAL A 159 -13.82 6.38 34.91
C VAL A 159 -14.20 5.21 34.02
N ARG A 160 -13.20 4.49 33.50
CA ARG A 160 -13.38 3.26 32.73
C ARG A 160 -13.59 2.06 33.65
N ARG A 161 -12.87 2.03 34.77
CA ARG A 161 -12.95 0.95 35.75
C ARG A 161 -12.67 1.45 37.16
N SER A 162 -13.40 0.91 38.12
CA SER A 162 -13.14 1.06 39.55
C SER A 162 -13.01 -0.32 40.19
N CYS A 163 -12.02 -0.48 41.07
CA CYS A 163 -11.77 -1.71 41.82
C CYS A 163 -11.51 -1.39 43.30
N SER A 164 -12.06 -2.21 44.20
CA SER A 164 -11.88 -2.09 45.66
C SER A 164 -11.47 -3.43 46.25
N ASN A 165 -10.83 -3.41 47.43
CA ASN A 165 -10.32 -4.60 48.11
C ASN A 165 -9.36 -5.41 47.24
N THR A 166 -8.45 -4.70 46.57
CA THR A 166 -7.45 -5.30 45.68
C THR A 166 -6.26 -4.35 45.51
N ASP A 167 -5.11 -4.91 45.19
CA ASP A 167 -3.91 -4.24 44.73
C ASP A 167 -3.83 -4.15 43.20
N VAL A 168 -4.69 -4.88 42.47
CA VAL A 168 -4.66 -4.95 41.00
C VAL A 168 -6.03 -4.63 40.40
N CYS A 169 -6.08 -3.65 39.50
CA CYS A 169 -7.28 -3.30 38.75
C CYS A 169 -7.01 -3.38 37.25
N THR A 170 -7.84 -4.10 36.50
CA THR A 170 -7.69 -4.26 35.04
C THR A 170 -8.90 -3.74 34.29
N SER A 171 -8.67 -2.94 33.26
CA SER A 171 -9.67 -2.44 32.31
C SER A 171 -9.34 -2.91 30.89
N THR A 172 -10.36 -3.11 30.05
CA THR A 172 -10.17 -3.37 28.62
C THR A 172 -10.15 -2.04 27.86
N ALA A 173 -9.14 -1.84 27.02
CA ALA A 173 -9.09 -0.76 26.03
C ALA A 173 -9.62 -1.29 24.69
N LEU A 174 -10.67 -0.64 24.17
CA LEU A 174 -11.28 -0.92 22.88
C LEU A 174 -10.93 0.21 21.93
N LEU A 175 -10.00 -0.05 21.01
CA LEU A 175 -9.48 0.94 20.07
C LEU A 175 -9.93 0.59 18.65
N ALA A 176 -10.39 1.58 17.88
CA ALA A 176 -10.53 1.42 16.44
C ALA A 176 -9.13 1.35 15.76
N PRO A 177 -8.99 0.72 14.58
CA PRO A 177 -7.71 0.67 13.87
C PRO A 177 -7.16 2.09 13.61
N GLY A 178 -5.87 2.30 13.87
CA GLY A 178 -5.20 3.58 13.70
C GLY A 178 -5.43 4.60 14.83
N GLN A 179 -6.24 4.27 15.83
CA GLN A 179 -6.49 5.14 16.98
C GLN A 179 -5.51 4.90 18.13
N SER A 180 -5.39 5.89 19.00
CA SER A 180 -4.68 5.79 20.27
C SER A 180 -5.53 6.37 21.40
N GLU A 181 -5.42 5.78 22.59
CA GLU A 181 -6.06 6.25 23.81
C GLU A 181 -5.04 6.31 24.93
N SER A 182 -5.16 7.34 25.79
CA SER A 182 -4.33 7.49 26.97
C SER A 182 -5.13 7.16 28.22
N PHE A 183 -4.49 6.48 29.16
CA PHE A 183 -5.06 6.09 30.44
C PHE A 183 -4.27 6.71 31.59
N THR A 184 -4.97 7.00 32.67
CA THR A 184 -4.36 7.32 33.97
C THR A 184 -4.99 6.42 35.02
N ALA A 185 -4.26 6.16 36.10
CA ALA A 185 -4.82 5.49 37.26
C ALA A 185 -4.55 6.30 38.52
N GLU A 186 -5.49 6.25 39.45
CA GLU A 186 -5.37 6.92 40.74
C GLU A 186 -6.06 6.11 41.85
N VAL A 187 -5.55 6.27 43.08
CA VAL A 187 -6.20 5.78 44.29
C VAL A 187 -7.01 6.94 44.88
N VAL A 188 -8.32 6.75 44.95
CA VAL A 188 -9.26 7.77 45.42
C VAL A 188 -10.01 7.30 46.66
N ASN A 189 -10.41 8.24 47.51
CA ASN A 189 -11.39 7.97 48.56
C ASN A 189 -12.80 8.11 47.97
N ASN A 190 -13.61 7.05 48.08
CA ASN A 190 -14.96 6.96 47.52
C ASN A 190 -15.93 7.98 48.14
N ALA A 191 -15.64 8.50 49.33
CA ALA A 191 -16.43 9.56 49.97
C ALA A 191 -16.02 10.98 49.53
N ILE A 192 -14.85 11.13 48.89
CA ILE A 192 -14.28 12.43 48.48
C ILE A 192 -13.84 12.34 47.00
N PRO A 193 -14.72 12.69 46.04
CA PRO A 193 -14.54 12.40 44.61
C PRO A 193 -13.30 12.99 43.93
N ASP A 194 -12.68 14.00 44.53
CA ASP A 194 -11.47 14.69 44.01
C ASP A 194 -10.21 14.39 44.82
N SER A 195 -10.28 13.43 45.76
CA SER A 195 -9.10 13.00 46.52
C SER A 195 -8.21 12.11 45.67
N SER A 196 -6.90 12.38 45.66
CA SER A 196 -5.92 11.57 44.95
C SER A 196 -4.76 11.26 45.89
N TRP A 197 -4.67 9.99 46.29
CA TRP A 197 -3.67 9.50 47.25
C TRP A 197 -2.49 8.79 46.58
N ALA A 198 -2.66 8.43 45.32
CA ALA A 198 -1.61 7.98 44.41
C ALA A 198 -2.10 8.24 42.98
N LYS A 199 -1.22 8.64 42.07
CA LYS A 199 -1.60 8.91 40.67
C LYS A 199 -0.45 8.58 39.73
N THR A 200 -0.79 7.96 38.61
CA THR A 200 0.17 7.67 37.54
C THR A 200 0.25 8.82 36.55
N GLY A 201 1.34 8.87 35.78
CA GLY A 201 1.35 9.62 34.52
C GLY A 201 0.38 9.02 33.49
N ALA A 202 0.18 9.74 32.38
CA ALA A 202 -0.59 9.24 31.25
C ALA A 202 0.17 8.10 30.54
N PHE A 203 -0.51 6.99 30.31
CA PHE A 203 -0.01 5.82 29.59
C PHE A 203 -0.82 5.61 28.31
N ALA A 204 -0.17 5.73 27.15
CA ALA A 204 -0.83 5.64 25.86
C ALA A 204 -0.75 4.24 25.26
N ILE A 205 -1.86 3.79 24.67
CA ILE A 205 -1.94 2.56 23.89
C ILE A 205 -2.44 2.94 22.49
N ALA A 206 -1.82 2.37 21.46
CA ALA A 206 -2.21 2.59 20.08
C ALA A 206 -2.54 1.28 19.38
N ARG A 207 -3.54 1.29 18.49
CA ARG A 207 -3.82 0.18 17.58
C ARG A 207 -3.33 0.52 16.19
N LYS A 208 -2.61 -0.40 15.56
CA LYS A 208 -2.13 -0.22 14.18
C LYS A 208 -3.31 0.02 13.23
N ALA A 209 -3.09 0.87 12.23
CA ALA A 209 -3.97 0.95 11.06
C ALA A 209 -3.64 -0.20 10.10
N TRP A 210 -4.65 -0.71 9.39
CA TRP A 210 -4.41 -1.58 8.25
C TRP A 210 -3.88 -0.76 7.08
N ALA A 211 -2.84 -1.24 6.43
CA ALA A 211 -2.57 -0.86 5.05
C ALA A 211 -3.28 -1.83 4.12
N LEU A 212 -3.87 -1.31 3.04
CA LEU A 212 -4.53 -2.11 2.02
C LEU A 212 -3.85 -1.81 0.68
N THR A 213 -3.48 -2.85 -0.05
CA THR A 213 -3.02 -2.74 -1.43
C THR A 213 -4.05 -3.38 -2.35
N LEU A 214 -4.16 -2.86 -3.56
CA LEU A 214 -5.04 -3.39 -4.60
C LEU A 214 -4.20 -3.54 -5.86
N THR A 215 -4.19 -4.74 -6.44
CA THR A 215 -3.41 -5.05 -7.63
C THR A 215 -4.29 -5.66 -8.72
N ALA A 216 -4.07 -5.23 -9.96
CA ALA A 216 -4.53 -5.93 -11.16
C ALA A 216 -3.30 -6.57 -11.82
N PRO A 217 -3.32 -7.88 -12.11
CA PRO A 217 -2.20 -8.56 -12.74
C PRO A 217 -1.97 -8.10 -14.19
N THR A 218 -3.01 -7.62 -14.88
CA THR A 218 -2.92 -7.09 -16.25
C THR A 218 -3.83 -5.88 -16.45
N PRO A 219 -3.29 -4.66 -16.69
CA PRO A 219 -4.11 -3.45 -16.89
C PRO A 219 -4.84 -3.42 -18.25
N VAL A 220 -4.46 -4.29 -19.19
CA VAL A 220 -5.10 -4.45 -20.49
C VAL A 220 -5.57 -5.90 -20.61
N MET A 221 -6.85 -6.09 -20.88
CA MET A 221 -7.44 -7.41 -21.06
C MET A 221 -7.57 -7.75 -22.55
N PRO A 222 -7.49 -9.04 -22.93
CA PRO A 222 -7.70 -9.46 -24.31
C PRO A 222 -9.09 -9.06 -24.82
N ALA A 223 -9.19 -8.85 -26.13
CA ALA A 223 -10.45 -8.49 -26.79
C ALA A 223 -11.55 -9.50 -26.45
N GLY A 224 -12.70 -9.01 -25.95
CA GLY A 224 -13.83 -9.84 -25.54
C GLY A 224 -13.84 -10.25 -24.06
N ALA A 225 -12.84 -9.87 -23.26
CA ALA A 225 -12.86 -10.07 -21.82
C ALA A 225 -13.96 -9.22 -21.14
N THR A 226 -14.86 -9.87 -20.40
CA THR A 226 -15.95 -9.21 -19.69
C THR A 226 -15.57 -8.75 -18.28
N SER A 227 -14.44 -9.22 -17.75
CA SER A 227 -13.93 -8.80 -16.45
C SER A 227 -12.41 -8.90 -16.35
N ALA A 228 -11.81 -8.14 -15.44
CA ALA A 228 -10.39 -8.28 -15.06
C ALA A 228 -10.26 -8.68 -13.58
N PRO A 229 -9.51 -9.74 -13.25
CA PRO A 229 -9.30 -10.13 -11.86
C PRO A 229 -8.47 -9.09 -11.11
N VAL A 230 -8.80 -8.86 -9.85
CA VAL A 230 -8.03 -8.02 -8.93
C VAL A 230 -7.86 -8.73 -7.60
N VAL A 231 -6.80 -8.39 -6.87
CA VAL A 231 -6.57 -8.88 -5.52
C VAL A 231 -6.34 -7.69 -4.60
N ALA A 232 -7.12 -7.64 -3.52
CA ALA A 232 -6.90 -6.73 -2.42
C ALA A 232 -6.14 -7.47 -1.31
N THR A 233 -5.05 -6.90 -0.82
CA THR A 233 -4.20 -7.49 0.23
C THR A 233 -4.02 -6.52 1.39
N ALA A 234 -4.47 -6.92 2.57
CA ALA A 234 -4.30 -6.20 3.82
C ALA A 234 -2.94 -6.52 4.46
N SER A 235 -2.36 -5.57 5.20
CA SER A 235 -1.08 -5.75 5.89
C SER A 235 -1.10 -6.75 7.05
N GLU A 236 -2.29 -7.07 7.57
CA GLU A 236 -2.52 -8.05 8.64
C GLU A 236 -3.89 -8.73 8.38
N PRO A 237 -4.12 -9.97 8.86
CA PRO A 237 -5.39 -10.68 8.65
C PRO A 237 -6.62 -9.86 9.08
N VAL A 238 -7.68 -9.91 8.28
CA VAL A 238 -8.94 -9.20 8.56
C VAL A 238 -9.91 -10.14 9.26
N PRO A 239 -10.27 -9.93 10.54
CA PRO A 239 -11.16 -10.82 11.27
C PRO A 239 -12.61 -10.66 10.78
N PRO A 240 -13.22 -11.71 10.18
CA PRO A 240 -14.52 -11.61 9.54
C PRO A 240 -15.69 -11.39 10.51
N SER A 241 -15.46 -11.56 11.82
CA SER A 241 -16.43 -11.26 12.88
C SER A 241 -16.56 -9.76 13.20
N LEU A 242 -15.61 -8.94 12.74
CA LEU A 242 -15.61 -7.49 13.01
C LEU A 242 -15.47 -6.61 11.75
N TYR A 243 -14.86 -7.13 10.68
CA TYR A 243 -14.59 -6.36 9.47
C TYR A 243 -14.79 -7.21 8.21
N SER A 244 -14.94 -6.54 7.07
CA SER A 244 -14.97 -7.18 5.75
C SER A 244 -14.17 -6.37 4.73
N ILE A 245 -13.64 -7.04 3.71
CA ILE A 245 -13.06 -6.37 2.53
C ILE A 245 -14.17 -6.24 1.49
N GLN A 246 -14.41 -5.01 1.02
CA GLN A 246 -15.40 -4.70 -0.01
C GLN A 246 -14.72 -4.12 -1.25
N PHE A 247 -15.19 -4.56 -2.42
CA PHE A 247 -14.87 -3.93 -3.69
C PHE A 247 -15.98 -3.00 -4.13
N ILE A 248 -15.61 -1.82 -4.62
CA ILE A 248 -16.53 -0.76 -5.05
C ILE A 248 -16.24 -0.40 -6.50
N ASN A 249 -17.27 -0.32 -7.33
CA ASN A 249 -17.13 0.19 -8.70
C ASN A 249 -17.11 1.73 -8.74
N SER A 250 -16.91 2.29 -9.94
CA SER A 250 -16.92 3.75 -10.17
C SER A 250 -18.24 4.45 -9.87
N GLY A 251 -19.35 3.70 -9.82
CA GLY A 251 -20.66 4.18 -9.39
C GLY A 251 -20.85 4.20 -7.87
N GLY A 252 -19.83 3.83 -7.09
CA GLY A 252 -19.92 3.76 -5.63
C GLY A 252 -20.67 2.53 -5.10
N GLN A 253 -21.03 1.58 -5.97
CA GLN A 253 -21.74 0.37 -5.59
C GLN A 253 -20.78 -0.72 -5.14
N VAL A 254 -21.13 -1.41 -4.05
CA VAL A 254 -20.38 -2.59 -3.59
C VAL A 254 -20.68 -3.74 -4.55
N VAL A 255 -19.66 -4.20 -5.27
CA VAL A 255 -19.78 -5.28 -6.26
C VAL A 255 -19.40 -6.64 -5.68
N GLN A 256 -18.55 -6.65 -4.64
CA GLN A 256 -18.14 -7.87 -3.97
C GLN A 256 -17.76 -7.61 -2.52
N THR A 257 -18.06 -8.55 -1.65
CA THR A 257 -17.67 -8.53 -0.22
C THR A 257 -17.06 -9.87 0.15
N CYS A 258 -15.86 -9.86 0.71
CA CYS A 258 -15.21 -11.05 1.26
C CYS A 258 -15.50 -11.15 2.76
N THR A 259 -16.12 -12.26 3.17
CA THR A 259 -16.50 -12.53 4.57
C THR A 259 -15.95 -13.86 5.10
N SER A 260 -15.23 -14.65 4.29
CA SER A 260 -14.86 -16.02 4.63
C SER A 260 -13.40 -16.18 5.05
N VAL A 261 -13.21 -16.69 6.29
CA VAL A 261 -11.97 -17.12 6.96
C VAL A 261 -10.91 -16.01 7.13
N LEU A 262 -10.06 -16.13 8.15
CA LEU A 262 -8.94 -15.23 8.41
C LEU A 262 -7.98 -15.25 7.21
N SER A 263 -8.17 -14.32 6.27
CA SER A 263 -7.26 -14.06 5.17
C SER A 263 -6.74 -12.62 5.23
N ASP A 264 -5.54 -12.45 4.74
CA ASP A 264 -4.96 -11.14 4.42
C ASP A 264 -5.32 -10.70 2.99
N SER A 265 -5.90 -11.58 2.18
CA SER A 265 -6.18 -11.35 0.76
C SER A 265 -7.60 -11.70 0.37
N CYS A 266 -8.13 -10.94 -0.58
CA CYS A 266 -9.49 -11.06 -1.11
C CYS A 266 -9.44 -10.81 -2.62
N GLY A 267 -9.91 -11.78 -3.40
CA GLY A 267 -10.02 -11.65 -4.86
C GLY A 267 -11.34 -10.98 -5.25
N GLY A 268 -11.31 -10.16 -6.30
CA GLY A 268 -12.47 -9.52 -6.89
C GLY A 268 -12.33 -9.40 -8.40
N ASN A 269 -13.30 -8.76 -9.06
CA ASN A 269 -13.25 -8.51 -10.49
C ASN A 269 -13.67 -7.08 -10.82
N ILE A 270 -12.98 -6.46 -11.78
CA ILE A 270 -13.40 -5.25 -12.47
C ILE A 270 -14.34 -5.67 -13.60
N ASP A 271 -15.59 -5.23 -13.59
CA ASP A 271 -16.49 -5.43 -14.72
C ASP A 271 -16.05 -4.54 -15.89
N LEU A 272 -15.93 -5.12 -17.08
CA LEU A 272 -15.50 -4.43 -18.30
C LEU A 272 -16.65 -4.36 -19.30
N THR A 273 -16.95 -3.16 -19.77
CA THR A 273 -17.79 -2.97 -20.96
C THR A 273 -16.95 -3.20 -22.22
N ASN A 274 -17.51 -3.82 -23.26
CA ASN A 274 -16.81 -3.99 -24.55
C ASN A 274 -16.27 -2.66 -25.07
N GLY A 275 -14.96 -2.57 -25.31
CA GLY A 275 -14.30 -1.34 -25.75
C GLY A 275 -14.08 -0.28 -24.67
N GLY A 276 -14.36 -0.59 -23.40
CA GLY A 276 -14.32 0.36 -22.29
C GLY A 276 -13.31 0.05 -21.19
N MET A 277 -13.12 1.05 -20.33
CA MET A 277 -12.29 0.98 -19.14
C MET A 277 -13.17 0.78 -17.90
N GLY A 278 -12.87 -0.22 -17.10
CA GLY A 278 -13.46 -0.42 -15.76
C GLY A 278 -12.49 0.05 -14.69
N SER A 279 -13.01 0.51 -13.55
CA SER A 279 -12.20 0.87 -12.38
C SER A 279 -12.84 0.36 -11.10
N ILE A 280 -12.01 -0.06 -10.16
CA ILE A 280 -12.46 -0.60 -8.87
C ILE A 280 -11.59 -0.09 -7.73
N TRP A 281 -12.22 0.06 -6.57
CA TRP A 281 -11.58 0.35 -5.30
C TRP A 281 -11.79 -0.83 -4.37
N ALA A 282 -10.89 -0.99 -3.41
CA ALA A 282 -11.06 -1.90 -2.29
C ALA A 282 -11.08 -1.10 -0.99
N ARG A 283 -11.87 -1.53 -0.01
CA ARG A 283 -11.87 -0.97 1.34
C ARG A 283 -12.07 -2.04 2.40
N ILE A 284 -11.51 -1.80 3.58
CA ILE A 284 -11.83 -2.56 4.80
C ILE A 284 -12.88 -1.76 5.56
N VAL A 285 -13.98 -2.41 5.91
CA VAL A 285 -15.15 -1.78 6.55
C VAL A 285 -15.53 -2.52 7.81
N SER A 286 -15.87 -1.79 8.88
CA SER A 286 -16.47 -2.36 10.09
C SER A 286 -17.92 -2.78 9.85
N PHE A 287 -18.50 -3.60 10.73
CA PHE A 287 -19.94 -3.92 10.70
C PHE A 287 -20.84 -2.68 10.91
N GLU A 288 -20.31 -1.62 11.51
CA GLU A 288 -21.02 -0.35 11.71
C GLU A 288 -20.96 0.55 10.46
N GLY A 289 -20.14 0.18 9.46
CA GLY A 289 -20.04 0.87 8.17
C GLY A 289 -18.84 1.81 8.05
N ASP A 290 -17.97 1.89 9.07
CA ASP A 290 -16.79 2.75 9.05
C ASP A 290 -15.69 2.18 8.15
N VAL A 291 -15.15 3.04 7.29
CA VAL A 291 -14.02 2.70 6.43
C VAL A 291 -12.72 2.88 7.20
N VAL A 292 -12.00 1.80 7.44
CA VAL A 292 -10.75 1.81 8.22
C VAL A 292 -9.48 1.73 7.36
N ALA A 293 -9.61 1.31 6.10
CA ALA A 293 -8.56 1.35 5.10
C ALA A 293 -9.17 1.32 3.69
N SER A 294 -8.47 1.89 2.70
CA SER A 294 -8.90 1.88 1.30
C SER A 294 -7.72 1.82 0.34
N ALA A 295 -7.92 1.25 -0.84
CA ALA A 295 -6.95 1.15 -1.91
C ALA A 295 -7.61 1.32 -3.29
N GLY A 296 -6.87 1.87 -4.25
CA GLY A 296 -7.34 2.13 -5.61
C GLY A 296 -7.58 3.61 -5.93
N PRO A 297 -8.14 3.93 -7.11
CA PRO A 297 -8.65 2.95 -8.08
C PRO A 297 -7.54 2.15 -8.74
N VAL A 298 -7.86 0.92 -9.09
CA VAL A 298 -7.14 0.18 -10.14
C VAL A 298 -8.08 0.05 -11.33
N SER A 299 -7.54 0.29 -12.52
CA SER A 299 -8.29 0.28 -13.77
C SER A 299 -7.81 -0.84 -14.68
N ALA A 300 -8.74 -1.41 -15.43
CA ALA A 300 -8.45 -2.34 -16.52
C ALA A 300 -9.25 -1.95 -17.75
N THR A 301 -8.68 -2.15 -18.94
CA THR A 301 -9.33 -1.78 -20.20
C THR A 301 -9.51 -3.00 -21.10
N ASN A 302 -10.73 -3.19 -21.61
CA ASN A 302 -11.02 -4.12 -22.72
C ASN A 302 -11.02 -3.30 -24.01
N LEU A 303 -9.92 -3.33 -24.76
CA LEU A 303 -9.79 -2.62 -26.03
C LEU A 303 -10.10 -3.59 -27.17
N GLY A 304 -11.21 -3.36 -27.87
CA GLY A 304 -11.48 -4.01 -29.16
C GLY A 304 -10.73 -3.32 -30.31
N ASP A 305 -10.53 -4.04 -31.41
CA ASP A 305 -9.68 -3.64 -32.55
C ASP A 305 -10.03 -2.26 -33.18
N GLN A 306 -11.28 -1.80 -33.04
CA GLN A 306 -11.76 -0.52 -33.59
C GLN A 306 -11.50 0.71 -32.68
N ALA A 307 -11.03 0.51 -31.44
CA ALA A 307 -10.84 1.59 -30.45
C ALA A 307 -9.43 2.22 -30.46
N LEU A 308 -8.51 1.71 -31.30
CA LEU A 308 -7.10 2.07 -31.26
C LEU A 308 -6.82 3.53 -31.63
N LEU A 309 -7.39 3.99 -32.75
CA LEU A 309 -7.16 5.34 -33.27
C LEU A 309 -7.89 6.43 -32.47
N GLY A 310 -8.94 6.06 -31.75
CA GLY A 310 -9.71 6.95 -30.87
C GLY A 310 -9.23 6.98 -29.42
N SER A 311 -8.33 6.08 -29.02
CA SER A 311 -7.86 5.98 -27.64
C SER A 311 -6.92 7.13 -27.28
N THR A 312 -7.30 7.91 -26.26
CA THR A 312 -6.45 8.96 -25.69
C THR A 312 -5.12 8.40 -25.16
N SER A 313 -5.08 7.13 -24.76
CA SER A 313 -3.86 6.48 -24.26
C SER A 313 -2.86 6.22 -25.38
N VAL A 314 -3.28 5.61 -26.49
CA VAL A 314 -2.42 5.38 -27.67
C VAL A 314 -1.96 6.71 -28.26
N ALA A 315 -2.86 7.69 -28.31
CA ALA A 315 -2.55 9.07 -28.68
C ALA A 315 -1.43 9.70 -27.83
N SER A 316 -1.50 9.51 -26.51
CA SER A 316 -0.52 10.05 -25.57
C SER A 316 0.83 9.35 -25.67
N LEU A 317 0.85 8.02 -25.84
CA LEU A 317 2.07 7.23 -26.01
C LEU A 317 2.77 7.57 -27.33
N ALA A 318 2.03 7.70 -28.43
CA ALA A 318 2.57 8.14 -29.71
C ALA A 318 3.20 9.54 -29.59
N LEU A 319 2.52 10.48 -28.92
CA LEU A 319 3.04 11.83 -28.70
C LEU A 319 4.30 11.84 -27.83
N GLN A 320 4.36 11.03 -26.78
CA GLN A 320 5.54 10.91 -25.92
C GLN A 320 6.74 10.35 -26.68
N LEU A 321 6.52 9.34 -27.51
CA LEU A 321 7.58 8.75 -28.34
C LEU A 321 8.13 9.78 -29.34
N GLU A 322 7.26 10.53 -30.01
CA GLU A 322 7.64 11.60 -30.94
C GLU A 322 8.37 12.75 -30.22
N GLN A 323 7.93 13.16 -29.03
CA GLN A 323 8.61 14.18 -28.22
C GLN A 323 10.01 13.75 -27.80
N ARG A 324 10.19 12.45 -27.55
CA ARG A 324 11.44 11.88 -27.07
C ARG A 324 12.47 11.70 -28.19
N LEU A 325 12.06 11.10 -29.31
CA LEU A 325 12.98 10.69 -30.38
C LEU A 325 12.97 11.64 -31.58
N GLY A 326 11.92 12.45 -31.73
CA GLY A 326 11.59 13.12 -32.98
C GLY A 326 10.79 12.19 -33.91
N ALA A 327 9.99 12.76 -34.81
CA ALA A 327 9.04 12.00 -35.63
C ALA A 327 9.72 10.92 -36.50
N GLU A 328 10.80 11.28 -37.20
CA GLU A 328 11.50 10.35 -38.10
C GLU A 328 12.17 9.20 -37.32
N SER A 329 12.88 9.50 -36.24
CA SER A 329 13.51 8.50 -35.39
C SER A 329 12.49 7.63 -34.64
N ALA A 330 11.33 8.19 -34.24
CA ALA A 330 10.25 7.41 -33.67
C ALA A 330 9.71 6.37 -34.66
N CYS A 331 9.59 6.73 -35.93
CA CYS A 331 9.15 5.82 -36.99
C CYS A 331 10.18 4.72 -37.29
N LEU A 332 11.46 5.06 -37.31
CA LEU A 332 12.54 4.08 -37.49
C LEU A 332 12.57 3.09 -36.33
N ALA A 333 12.52 3.59 -35.10
CA ALA A 333 12.49 2.75 -33.90
C ALA A 333 11.25 1.84 -33.86
N LEU A 334 10.08 2.37 -34.22
CA LEU A 334 8.84 1.60 -34.23
C LEU A 334 8.83 0.53 -35.32
N GLY A 335 9.43 0.81 -36.49
CA GLY A 335 9.66 -0.18 -37.53
C GLY A 335 10.47 -1.37 -37.01
N GLU A 336 11.55 -1.14 -36.26
CA GLU A 336 12.40 -2.22 -35.73
C GLU A 336 11.65 -3.12 -34.74
N GLN A 337 10.69 -2.59 -33.98
CA GLN A 337 9.86 -3.35 -33.04
C GLN A 337 8.97 -4.41 -33.73
N VAL A 338 8.74 -4.29 -35.03
CA VAL A 338 7.98 -5.28 -35.81
C VAL A 338 8.60 -6.67 -35.74
N ARG A 339 9.93 -6.77 -35.62
CA ARG A 339 10.63 -8.07 -35.57
C ARG A 339 10.16 -8.94 -34.41
N THR A 340 9.85 -8.33 -33.27
CA THR A 340 9.41 -9.03 -32.05
C THR A 340 7.90 -8.96 -31.88
N HIS A 341 7.25 -7.92 -32.41
CA HIS A 341 5.85 -7.60 -32.12
C HIS A 341 4.88 -7.78 -33.30
N ALA A 342 5.33 -7.93 -34.55
CA ALA A 342 4.42 -8.16 -35.69
C ALA A 342 5.13 -8.87 -36.85
N THR A 343 5.54 -10.12 -36.64
CA THR A 343 6.29 -10.93 -37.63
C THR A 343 5.61 -11.10 -38.99
N GLY A 344 4.28 -10.99 -39.04
CA GLY A 344 3.49 -10.96 -40.28
C GLY A 344 3.62 -9.66 -41.10
N SER A 345 4.42 -8.71 -40.62
CA SER A 345 4.78 -7.47 -41.33
C SER A 345 6.28 -7.38 -41.60
N SER A 346 6.71 -6.26 -42.17
CA SER A 346 8.12 -5.94 -42.38
C SER A 346 8.52 -4.62 -41.74
N VAL A 347 9.77 -4.55 -41.27
CA VAL A 347 10.38 -3.33 -40.74
C VAL A 347 10.24 -2.16 -41.72
N PRO A 348 10.56 -2.31 -43.03
CA PRO A 348 10.42 -1.22 -43.99
C PRO A 348 8.97 -0.77 -44.23
N ASP A 349 8.00 -1.68 -44.21
CA ASP A 349 6.60 -1.36 -44.50
C ASP A 349 5.94 -0.60 -43.35
N VAL A 350 6.17 -1.02 -42.10
CA VAL A 350 5.66 -0.28 -40.92
C VAL A 350 6.36 1.07 -40.79
N THR A 351 7.67 1.13 -41.05
CA THR A 351 8.40 2.41 -41.10
C THR A 351 7.79 3.32 -42.17
N LEU A 352 7.49 2.79 -43.35
CA LEU A 352 6.90 3.57 -44.44
C LEU A 352 5.53 4.13 -44.07
N VAL A 353 4.65 3.30 -43.51
CA VAL A 353 3.34 3.74 -43.02
C VAL A 353 3.49 4.80 -41.92
N CYS A 354 4.47 4.64 -41.03
CA CYS A 354 4.76 5.64 -40.00
C CYS A 354 5.20 6.97 -40.61
N MET A 355 6.14 6.95 -41.56
CA MET A 355 6.67 8.17 -42.17
C MET A 355 5.60 8.97 -42.93
N ASN A 356 4.55 8.29 -43.42
CA ASN A 356 3.45 8.93 -44.15
C ASN A 356 2.28 9.36 -43.25
N GLY A 357 1.90 8.52 -42.27
CA GLY A 357 0.71 8.72 -41.41
C GLY A 357 1.00 9.07 -39.95
N GLY A 358 2.28 9.14 -39.57
CA GLY A 358 2.75 9.32 -38.21
C GLY A 358 2.76 8.03 -37.38
N VAL A 359 3.22 8.13 -36.13
CA VAL A 359 3.36 6.98 -35.22
C VAL A 359 2.04 6.23 -35.02
N ARG A 360 0.91 6.94 -35.04
CA ARG A 360 -0.42 6.32 -34.87
C ARG A 360 -0.78 5.34 -35.99
N SER A 361 -0.53 5.70 -37.24
CA SER A 361 -0.83 4.81 -38.38
C SER A 361 0.03 3.55 -38.35
N ALA A 362 1.29 3.66 -37.91
CA ALA A 362 2.15 2.51 -37.73
C ALA A 362 1.70 1.61 -36.58
N LEU A 363 1.24 2.18 -35.46
CA LEU A 363 0.67 1.38 -34.37
C LEU A 363 -0.62 0.67 -34.78
N GLU A 364 -1.44 1.29 -35.62
CA GLU A 364 -2.60 0.64 -36.20
C GLU A 364 -2.20 -0.55 -37.08
N MET A 365 -1.21 -0.37 -37.96
CA MET A 365 -0.70 -1.45 -38.80
C MET A 365 -0.13 -2.60 -37.95
N ILE A 366 0.68 -2.31 -36.92
CA ILE A 366 1.22 -3.32 -35.99
C ILE A 366 0.08 -4.05 -35.27
N ALA A 367 -0.92 -3.32 -34.79
CA ALA A 367 -2.05 -3.91 -34.07
C ALA A 367 -2.88 -4.83 -34.95
N ARG A 368 -3.11 -4.47 -36.22
CA ARG A 368 -3.86 -5.29 -37.18
C ARG A 368 -3.09 -6.55 -37.60
N LEU A 369 -1.76 -6.50 -37.64
CA LEU A 369 -0.92 -7.63 -38.06
C LEU A 369 -0.49 -8.55 -36.91
N GLY A 370 -0.33 -8.01 -35.69
CA GLY A 370 0.22 -8.73 -34.54
C GLY A 370 -0.70 -8.80 -33.32
N GLY A 371 -1.79 -8.03 -33.30
CA GLY A 371 -2.65 -7.82 -32.14
C GLY A 371 -2.23 -6.60 -31.31
N LEU A 372 -3.22 -6.00 -30.64
CA LEU A 372 -3.06 -4.75 -29.89
C LEU A 372 -1.99 -4.80 -28.78
N GLY A 373 -1.95 -5.89 -28.01
CA GLY A 373 -0.95 -6.04 -26.94
C GLY A 373 0.48 -5.86 -27.46
N LYS A 374 0.76 -6.30 -28.68
CA LYS A 374 2.09 -6.18 -29.29
C LYS A 374 2.40 -4.75 -29.74
N ALA A 375 1.40 -4.01 -30.24
CA ALA A 375 1.56 -2.58 -30.57
C ALA A 375 1.84 -1.73 -29.33
N ILE A 376 1.19 -2.03 -28.19
CA ILE A 376 1.47 -1.34 -26.92
C ILE A 376 2.87 -1.68 -26.41
N SER A 377 3.23 -2.97 -26.37
CA SER A 377 4.57 -3.40 -25.91
C SER A 377 5.69 -2.79 -26.75
N ALA A 378 5.50 -2.61 -28.05
CA ALA A 378 6.44 -1.93 -28.93
C ALA A 378 6.70 -0.48 -28.49
N VAL A 379 5.65 0.28 -28.15
CA VAL A 379 5.80 1.67 -27.70
C VAL A 379 6.34 1.76 -26.29
N GLU A 380 5.83 0.93 -25.37
CA GLU A 380 6.28 0.92 -23.98
C GLU A 380 7.79 0.64 -23.89
N SER A 381 8.28 -0.35 -24.63
CA SER A 381 9.70 -0.70 -24.70
C SER A 381 10.56 0.47 -25.16
N LEU A 382 10.09 1.23 -26.16
CA LEU A 382 10.78 2.41 -26.68
C LEU A 382 10.71 3.62 -25.73
N THR A 383 9.58 3.80 -25.03
CA THR A 383 9.42 4.89 -24.06
C THR A 383 10.20 4.66 -22.76
N ALA A 384 10.46 3.40 -22.39
CA ALA A 384 11.15 3.01 -21.15
C ALA A 384 12.66 2.80 -21.30
N ALA A 385 13.19 2.60 -22.52
CA ALA A 385 14.64 2.44 -22.74
C ALA A 385 15.40 3.71 -22.31
N ASP A 386 16.62 3.65 -21.76
CA ASP A 386 17.34 4.86 -21.32
C ASP A 386 18.23 5.47 -22.41
N SER A 387 18.63 4.70 -23.43
CA SER A 387 19.58 5.19 -24.43
C SER A 387 19.75 4.21 -25.59
N GLU A 388 18.94 4.32 -26.63
CA GLU A 388 19.41 4.06 -28.00
C GLU A 388 18.75 5.05 -28.96
N PRO A 389 19.52 5.78 -29.78
CA PRO A 389 18.96 6.48 -30.93
C PRO A 389 18.49 5.45 -31.95
N ALA A 390 17.34 5.72 -32.57
CA ALA A 390 16.84 4.91 -33.67
C ALA A 390 17.89 4.83 -34.80
N PRO A 391 17.95 3.70 -35.55
CA PRO A 391 18.88 3.59 -36.67
C PRO A 391 18.61 4.69 -37.70
N SER A 392 19.64 5.16 -38.42
CA SER A 392 19.52 6.23 -39.42
C SER A 392 18.77 5.83 -40.70
N SER A 393 18.43 4.55 -40.83
CA SER A 393 17.66 3.97 -41.93
C SER A 393 16.97 2.69 -41.43
N PRO A 394 15.81 2.31 -41.98
CA PRO A 394 15.18 1.05 -41.60
C PRO A 394 16.13 -0.08 -42.01
N HIS A 395 16.42 -0.99 -41.07
CA HIS A 395 17.20 -2.15 -41.42
C HIS A 395 16.40 -3.07 -42.35
N PRO A 396 17.08 -3.80 -43.25
CA PRO A 396 16.43 -4.85 -44.01
C PRO A 396 15.80 -5.88 -43.06
N ASP A 397 14.73 -6.50 -43.54
CA ASP A 397 14.07 -7.57 -42.83
C ASP A 397 14.92 -8.85 -42.87
N CYS A 398 14.68 -9.76 -41.93
CA CYS A 398 15.37 -11.05 -41.86
C CYS A 398 14.36 -12.19 -41.70
N ASP A 399 14.69 -13.36 -42.23
CA ASP A 399 13.79 -14.53 -42.25
C ASP A 399 13.77 -15.23 -40.87
N SER A 400 14.88 -15.16 -40.13
CA SER A 400 15.10 -15.70 -38.79
C SER A 400 15.53 -14.59 -37.83
N VAL A 401 14.87 -14.55 -36.67
CA VAL A 401 15.09 -13.55 -35.64
C VAL A 401 15.33 -14.23 -34.29
N ALA A 402 16.32 -13.77 -33.52
CA ALA A 402 16.50 -14.20 -32.14
C ALA A 402 15.40 -13.62 -31.23
N PHE A 403 15.32 -14.12 -29.99
CA PHE A 403 14.31 -13.68 -29.02
C PHE A 403 14.37 -12.18 -28.70
N ASP A 404 15.57 -11.58 -28.82
CA ASP A 404 15.81 -10.15 -28.61
C ASP A 404 15.58 -9.29 -29.87
N GLY A 405 15.11 -9.88 -30.97
CA GLY A 405 14.87 -9.17 -32.23
C GLY A 405 16.09 -9.06 -33.16
N SER A 406 17.24 -9.62 -32.79
CA SER A 406 18.43 -9.61 -33.65
C SER A 406 18.29 -10.58 -34.84
N CYS A 407 18.73 -10.14 -36.02
CA CYS A 407 18.67 -10.95 -37.24
C CYS A 407 19.70 -12.08 -37.19
N LEU A 408 19.25 -13.31 -37.41
CA LEU A 408 20.09 -14.52 -37.36
C LEU A 408 20.60 -14.96 -38.74
N ASP A 409 20.03 -14.46 -39.83
CA ASP A 409 20.42 -14.89 -41.17
C ASP A 409 21.57 -14.08 -41.75
N ALA A 410 22.78 -14.61 -41.61
CA ALA A 410 23.79 -14.47 -42.65
C ALA A 410 23.67 -15.67 -43.61
N GLY A 411 22.80 -15.55 -44.62
CA GLY A 411 22.79 -16.40 -45.81
C GLY A 411 22.26 -17.84 -45.67
N SER A 412 20.95 -18.03 -45.89
CA SER A 412 20.38 -19.11 -46.73
C SER A 412 18.84 -18.98 -46.80
N PRO A 413 18.19 -19.37 -47.92
CA PRO A 413 16.73 -19.33 -48.06
C PRO A 413 16.00 -20.39 -47.22
N ASP A 414 14.77 -20.07 -46.81
CA ASP A 414 13.81 -21.06 -46.30
C ASP A 414 13.40 -22.03 -47.42
N ALA A 415 13.88 -23.27 -47.30
CA ALA A 415 13.66 -24.35 -48.26
C ALA A 415 12.22 -24.91 -48.26
N ASN A 416 11.32 -24.39 -47.41
CA ASN A 416 9.97 -24.96 -47.21
C ASN A 416 8.81 -24.08 -47.70
N ALA A 417 9.08 -22.96 -48.39
CA ALA A 417 8.01 -22.22 -49.05
C ALA A 417 7.37 -23.09 -50.16
N PRO A 418 6.04 -23.29 -50.19
CA PRO A 418 5.40 -24.08 -51.23
C PRO A 418 5.70 -23.48 -52.61
N ALA A 419 6.27 -24.29 -53.51
CA ALA A 419 6.45 -23.89 -54.90
C ALA A 419 5.07 -23.55 -55.50
N PRO A 420 4.90 -22.35 -56.09
CA PRO A 420 3.65 -21.96 -56.72
C PRO A 420 3.24 -23.02 -57.76
N GLN A 421 1.99 -23.47 -57.70
CA GLN A 421 1.45 -24.40 -58.70
C GLN A 421 0.83 -23.60 -59.86
N PRO A 422 0.99 -24.04 -61.12
CA PRO A 422 0.35 -23.41 -62.27
C PRO A 422 -1.17 -23.33 -62.13
N ASP A 423 -1.79 -22.30 -62.69
CA ASP A 423 -3.26 -22.18 -62.73
C ASP A 423 -3.86 -23.38 -63.49
N PRO A 424 -4.76 -24.17 -62.88
CA PRO A 424 -5.44 -25.29 -63.54
C PRO A 424 -6.22 -24.89 -64.80
N ALA A 425 -6.51 -23.60 -65.01
CA ALA A 425 -7.23 -23.06 -66.16
C ALA A 425 -6.33 -22.65 -67.35
N GLY A 426 -5.01 -22.89 -67.29
CA GLY A 426 -4.09 -22.59 -68.39
C GLY A 426 -3.61 -21.13 -68.45
N GLY A 427 -3.63 -20.43 -67.32
CA GLY A 427 -3.03 -19.10 -67.15
C GLY A 427 -1.68 -19.14 -66.43
N GLY A 428 -0.99 -17.99 -66.40
CA GLY A 428 0.22 -17.82 -65.60
C GLY A 428 -0.03 -18.04 -64.10
N ILE A 429 1.05 -18.20 -63.33
CA ILE A 429 1.00 -18.44 -61.89
C ILE A 429 0.37 -17.21 -61.20
N GLN A 430 -0.79 -17.42 -60.56
CA GLN A 430 -1.41 -16.38 -59.77
C GLN A 430 -0.58 -16.09 -58.52
N PRO A 431 -0.42 -14.80 -58.15
CA PRO A 431 0.17 -14.50 -56.87
C PRO A 431 -0.78 -15.03 -55.79
N PRO A 432 -0.24 -15.56 -54.69
CA PRO A 432 -1.06 -16.09 -53.63
C PRO A 432 -1.92 -14.96 -53.01
N PRO A 433 -3.15 -15.21 -52.50
CA PRO A 433 -4.06 -14.14 -52.08
C PRO A 433 -3.50 -13.24 -50.98
N ASN A 434 -3.70 -11.93 -51.07
CA ASN A 434 -3.26 -10.98 -50.04
C ASN A 434 -3.81 -11.39 -48.66
N CYS A 435 -2.92 -11.65 -47.71
CA CYS A 435 -3.27 -12.07 -46.35
C CYS A 435 -3.46 -10.91 -45.38
N MET A 436 -3.14 -9.68 -45.80
CA MET A 436 -3.47 -8.49 -45.01
C MET A 436 -4.97 -8.22 -45.12
N ASP A 437 -5.58 -7.74 -44.04
CA ASP A 437 -6.94 -7.23 -44.14
C ASP A 437 -6.97 -6.00 -45.08
N PRO A 438 -8.09 -5.73 -45.77
CA PRO A 438 -8.16 -4.66 -46.76
C PRO A 438 -7.76 -3.28 -46.24
N SER A 439 -7.98 -2.98 -44.95
CA SER A 439 -7.59 -1.69 -44.39
C SER A 439 -6.08 -1.59 -44.23
N THR A 440 -5.43 -2.66 -43.79
CA THR A 440 -3.97 -2.72 -43.70
C THR A 440 -3.30 -2.63 -45.07
N ALA A 441 -3.84 -3.34 -46.07
CA ALA A 441 -3.36 -3.23 -47.44
C ALA A 441 -3.50 -1.79 -47.97
N GLN A 442 -4.64 -1.13 -47.72
CA GLN A 442 -4.86 0.25 -48.13
C GLN A 442 -3.91 1.23 -47.43
N MET A 443 -3.66 1.06 -46.12
CA MET A 443 -2.69 1.89 -45.39
C MET A 443 -1.29 1.83 -46.02
N LEU A 444 -0.87 0.65 -46.46
CA LEU A 444 0.42 0.48 -47.13
C LEU A 444 0.42 1.12 -48.53
N ILE A 445 -0.66 0.98 -49.30
CA ILE A 445 -0.83 1.64 -50.60
C ILE A 445 -0.75 3.15 -50.46
N ASP A 446 -1.46 3.74 -49.50
CA ASP A 446 -1.50 5.18 -49.26
C ASP A 446 -0.15 5.74 -48.79
N ALA A 447 0.69 4.91 -48.18
CA ALA A 447 2.03 5.27 -47.74
C ALA A 447 3.08 5.21 -48.87
N MET A 448 2.77 4.57 -49.99
CA MET A 448 3.66 4.46 -51.14
C MET A 448 3.40 5.60 -52.15
N PRO A 449 4.43 6.36 -52.58
CA PRO A 449 4.30 7.22 -53.75
C PRO A 449 4.07 6.39 -55.01
N VAL A 450 3.32 6.94 -55.96
CA VAL A 450 3.25 6.37 -57.32
C VAL A 450 4.60 6.61 -58.01
N GLN A 451 5.25 5.54 -58.45
CA GLN A 451 6.54 5.58 -59.14
C GLN A 451 6.47 4.77 -60.43
N LEU A 452 7.37 5.09 -61.37
CA LEU A 452 7.66 4.20 -62.49
C LEU A 452 8.42 3.00 -61.96
N HIS A 453 7.76 1.85 -61.98
CA HIS A 453 8.18 0.60 -61.37
C HIS A 453 8.60 -0.40 -62.46
N HIS A 454 9.81 -0.97 -62.34
CA HIS A 454 10.26 -2.01 -63.25
C HIS A 454 9.70 -3.37 -62.81
N VAL A 455 8.88 -4.00 -63.65
CA VAL A 455 8.23 -5.29 -63.34
C VAL A 455 9.29 -6.39 -63.15
N ALA A 456 10.14 -6.60 -64.16
CA ALA A 456 11.35 -7.40 -64.10
C ALA A 456 12.56 -6.50 -63.77
N THR A 457 13.34 -6.86 -62.75
CA THR A 457 14.42 -5.99 -62.25
C THR A 457 15.59 -5.90 -63.22
N GLN A 458 16.18 -4.71 -63.31
CA GLN A 458 17.46 -4.48 -64.00
C GLN A 458 18.67 -4.56 -63.06
N TYR A 459 18.43 -4.90 -61.78
CA TYR A 459 19.42 -4.90 -60.71
C TYR A 459 19.52 -6.27 -60.04
N GLY A 460 20.74 -6.61 -59.59
CA GLY A 460 21.02 -7.83 -58.83
C GLY A 460 21.07 -9.10 -59.69
N ASP A 461 21.08 -10.25 -59.02
CA ASP A 461 21.31 -11.57 -59.62
C ASP A 461 20.26 -11.94 -60.69
N TRP A 462 19.04 -11.41 -60.57
CA TRP A 462 17.93 -11.69 -61.49
C TRP A 462 18.02 -10.97 -62.84
N ALA A 463 18.85 -9.92 -62.94
CA ALA A 463 18.85 -9.04 -64.11
C ALA A 463 19.36 -9.73 -65.38
N GLU A 464 20.30 -10.67 -65.23
CA GLU A 464 20.86 -11.45 -66.34
C GLU A 464 19.81 -12.43 -66.89
N ASP A 465 19.18 -13.21 -66.00
CA ASP A 465 18.14 -14.19 -66.35
C ASP A 465 16.94 -13.51 -67.04
N PHE A 466 16.48 -12.37 -66.51
CA PHE A 466 15.40 -11.61 -67.14
C PHE A 466 15.80 -11.12 -68.53
N ASN A 467 17.02 -10.59 -68.70
CA ASN A 467 17.49 -10.12 -69.99
C ASN A 467 17.63 -11.25 -71.01
N GLU A 468 18.05 -12.45 -70.60
CA GLU A 468 18.16 -13.59 -71.50
C GLU A 468 16.81 -13.91 -72.16
N ILE A 469 15.75 -14.03 -71.35
CA ILE A 469 14.41 -14.38 -71.85
C ILE A 469 13.82 -13.20 -72.64
N LEU A 470 13.86 -11.98 -72.09
CA LEU A 470 13.35 -10.79 -72.76
C LEU A 470 14.03 -10.55 -74.12
N GLY A 471 15.34 -10.80 -74.21
CA GLY A 471 16.13 -10.64 -75.43
C GLY A 471 15.62 -11.47 -76.61
N LYS A 472 15.04 -12.66 -76.37
CA LYS A 472 14.43 -13.52 -77.40
C LYS A 472 13.30 -12.82 -78.16
N TYR A 473 12.65 -11.85 -77.51
CA TYR A 473 11.50 -11.10 -78.04
C TYR A 473 11.85 -9.67 -78.43
N GLY A 474 13.15 -9.34 -78.51
CA GLY A 474 13.63 -7.98 -78.78
C GLY A 474 13.31 -6.99 -77.65
N LEU A 475 13.14 -7.50 -76.42
CA LEU A 475 12.91 -6.73 -75.21
C LEU A 475 14.19 -6.65 -74.38
N SER A 476 14.22 -5.76 -73.40
CA SER A 476 15.27 -5.73 -72.37
C SER A 476 14.67 -5.32 -71.03
N VAL A 477 15.38 -5.59 -69.93
CA VAL A 477 14.99 -5.09 -68.60
C VAL A 477 14.93 -3.56 -68.53
N THR A 478 15.60 -2.86 -69.46
CA THR A 478 15.55 -1.39 -69.61
C THR A 478 14.42 -0.89 -70.51
N ASP A 479 13.60 -1.79 -71.08
CA ASP A 479 12.47 -1.41 -71.93
C ASP A 479 11.36 -0.74 -71.10
N THR A 480 11.21 0.56 -71.28
CA THR A 480 10.24 1.38 -70.54
C THR A 480 8.80 1.28 -71.06
N THR A 481 8.55 0.58 -72.17
CA THR A 481 7.22 0.47 -72.79
C THR A 481 6.41 -0.72 -72.29
N LEU A 482 7.07 -1.82 -71.91
CA LEU A 482 6.43 -3.04 -71.40
C LEU A 482 6.85 -3.36 -69.97
N ASN A 483 8.13 -3.19 -69.64
CA ASN A 483 8.68 -3.61 -68.36
C ASN A 483 8.54 -2.54 -67.26
N VAL A 484 7.88 -1.41 -67.56
CA VAL A 484 7.69 -0.31 -66.61
C VAL A 484 6.20 0.03 -66.51
N ILE A 485 5.68 0.01 -65.29
CA ILE A 485 4.30 0.38 -64.96
C ILE A 485 4.29 1.50 -63.91
N ALA A 486 3.24 2.33 -63.90
CA ALA A 486 3.07 3.38 -62.89
C ALA A 486 2.20 2.84 -61.75
N VAL A 487 2.80 2.51 -60.61
CA VAL A 487 2.09 1.94 -59.45
C VAL A 487 2.60 2.50 -58.13
N PRO A 488 1.79 2.50 -57.05
CA PRO A 488 2.26 2.75 -55.70
C PRO A 488 3.39 1.79 -55.32
N HIS A 489 4.61 2.31 -55.17
CA HIS A 489 5.77 1.50 -54.79
C HIS A 489 6.89 2.36 -54.15
N ARG A 490 7.65 1.79 -53.21
CA ARG A 490 8.86 2.41 -52.65
C ARG A 490 9.84 1.43 -52.02
N GLY A 491 11.08 1.40 -52.52
CA GLY A 491 12.17 0.60 -51.95
C GLY A 491 12.41 -0.70 -52.72
N PRO A 492 13.15 -1.67 -52.16
CA PRO A 492 13.42 -2.92 -52.86
C PRO A 492 12.22 -3.87 -52.85
N HIS A 493 12.20 -4.81 -53.81
CA HIS A 493 11.26 -5.92 -53.81
C HIS A 493 11.75 -7.10 -52.96
N PRO A 494 10.83 -7.87 -52.38
CA PRO A 494 11.17 -9.13 -51.75
C PRO A 494 11.58 -10.19 -52.79
N LYS A 495 12.33 -11.20 -52.37
CA LYS A 495 12.81 -12.27 -53.27
C LYS A 495 11.64 -13.07 -53.87
N GLU A 496 10.59 -13.26 -53.09
CA GLU A 496 9.38 -13.99 -53.47
C GLU A 496 8.66 -13.30 -54.64
N TYR A 497 8.66 -11.96 -54.67
CA TYR A 497 8.16 -11.21 -55.81
C TYR A 497 9.00 -11.49 -57.06
N HIS A 498 10.33 -11.43 -56.95
CA HIS A 498 11.22 -11.68 -58.10
C HIS A 498 11.08 -13.10 -58.64
N GLN A 499 10.99 -14.11 -57.77
CA GLN A 499 10.72 -15.48 -58.18
C GLN A 499 9.37 -15.60 -58.90
N TRP A 500 8.29 -15.02 -58.36
CA TRP A 500 6.97 -15.05 -58.99
C TRP A 500 6.94 -14.39 -60.37
N VAL A 501 7.66 -13.27 -60.55
CA VAL A 501 7.81 -12.62 -61.86
C VAL A 501 8.60 -13.54 -62.80
N MET A 502 9.70 -14.14 -62.34
CA MET A 502 10.53 -15.05 -63.15
C MET A 502 9.74 -16.26 -63.64
N ASP A 503 9.03 -16.96 -62.74
CA ASP A 503 8.25 -18.14 -63.11
C ASP A 503 7.21 -17.81 -64.19
N ASN A 504 6.55 -16.65 -64.08
CA ASN A 504 5.60 -16.20 -65.10
C ASN A 504 6.27 -15.79 -66.43
N VAL A 505 7.46 -15.18 -66.37
CA VAL A 505 8.26 -14.86 -67.57
C VAL A 505 8.68 -16.13 -68.30
N GLU A 506 9.11 -17.17 -67.57
CA GLU A 506 9.49 -18.46 -68.14
C GLU A 506 8.28 -19.19 -68.76
N ILE A 507 7.12 -19.20 -68.10
CA ILE A 507 5.90 -19.80 -68.66
C ILE A 507 5.44 -19.01 -69.89
N ALA A 508 5.52 -17.68 -69.85
CA ALA A 508 5.19 -16.84 -71.01
C ALA A 508 6.13 -17.11 -72.20
N ASP A 509 7.43 -17.32 -71.94
CA ASP A 509 8.41 -17.72 -72.96
C ASP A 509 8.05 -19.06 -73.60
N GLN A 510 7.73 -20.06 -72.78
CA GLN A 510 7.34 -21.39 -73.25
C GLN A 510 6.06 -21.36 -74.10
N VAL A 511 5.06 -20.58 -73.69
CA VAL A 511 3.78 -20.47 -74.42
C VAL A 511 3.92 -19.64 -75.68
N ALA A 512 4.67 -18.54 -75.63
CA ALA A 512 4.88 -17.68 -76.79
C ALA A 512 5.78 -18.34 -77.85
N ASN A 513 6.75 -19.16 -77.45
CA ASN A 513 7.63 -19.92 -78.34
C ASN A 513 8.22 -19.05 -79.48
N GLY A 514 8.71 -17.86 -79.12
CA GLY A 514 9.27 -16.87 -80.04
C GLY A 514 8.28 -15.89 -80.67
N ASP A 515 6.96 -16.01 -80.44
CA ASP A 515 5.97 -15.03 -80.88
C ASP A 515 5.93 -13.79 -79.97
N VAL A 516 6.43 -12.66 -80.50
CA VAL A 516 6.57 -11.39 -79.75
C VAL A 516 5.23 -10.85 -79.27
N ALA A 517 4.17 -10.93 -80.08
CA ALA A 517 2.86 -10.38 -79.72
C ALA A 517 2.23 -11.17 -78.56
N THR A 518 2.33 -12.50 -78.62
CA THR A 518 1.88 -13.41 -77.57
C THR A 518 2.65 -13.17 -76.28
N PHE A 519 3.98 -13.15 -76.31
CA PHE A 519 4.79 -12.90 -75.10
C PHE A 519 4.41 -11.58 -74.42
N ARG A 520 4.30 -10.48 -75.18
CA ARG A 520 3.90 -9.17 -74.64
C ARG A 520 2.51 -9.21 -74.00
N SER A 521 1.55 -9.91 -74.62
CA SER A 521 0.21 -10.07 -74.07
C SER A 521 0.21 -10.85 -72.76
N LEU A 522 0.97 -11.96 -72.70
CA LEU A 522 1.08 -12.80 -71.52
C LEU A 522 1.80 -12.08 -70.37
N PHE A 523 2.91 -11.39 -70.67
CA PHE A 523 3.64 -10.57 -69.68
C PHE A 523 2.73 -9.53 -69.04
N LYS A 524 1.92 -8.83 -69.85
CA LYS A 524 0.94 -7.88 -69.32
C LYS A 524 -0.13 -8.57 -68.48
N GLN A 525 -0.81 -9.57 -69.02
CA GLN A 525 -1.97 -10.20 -68.38
C GLN A 525 -1.62 -10.99 -67.10
N TRP A 526 -0.48 -11.68 -67.11
CA TRP A 526 -0.10 -12.58 -66.02
C TRP A 526 0.70 -11.87 -64.93
N ILE A 527 1.39 -10.78 -65.27
CA ILE A 527 2.29 -10.10 -64.35
C ILE A 527 1.84 -8.66 -64.10
N SER A 528 1.85 -7.81 -65.13
CA SER A 528 1.64 -6.36 -64.96
C SER A 528 0.25 -6.04 -64.42
N ASP A 529 -0.80 -6.64 -64.99
CA ASP A 529 -2.19 -6.41 -64.58
C ASP A 529 -2.44 -6.87 -63.13
N ARG A 530 -1.68 -7.86 -62.64
CA ARG A 530 -1.78 -8.35 -61.27
C ARG A 530 -1.15 -7.38 -60.28
N ILE A 531 -0.03 -6.76 -60.66
CA ILE A 531 0.62 -5.72 -59.86
C ILE A 531 -0.22 -4.44 -59.86
N GLU A 532 -0.82 -4.07 -60.99
CA GLU A 532 -1.73 -2.91 -61.07
C GLU A 532 -2.99 -3.12 -60.22
N ALA A 533 -3.50 -4.36 -60.14
CA ALA A 533 -4.66 -4.70 -59.34
C ALA A 533 -4.39 -4.71 -57.83
N ASP A 534 -3.20 -5.19 -57.40
CA ASP A 534 -2.76 -5.13 -56.01
C ASP A 534 -1.27 -4.75 -55.92
N PRO A 535 -0.95 -3.45 -55.79
CA PRO A 535 0.43 -2.97 -55.73
C PRO A 535 1.21 -3.50 -54.51
N THR A 536 0.51 -3.97 -53.47
CA THR A 536 1.17 -4.49 -52.26
C THR A 536 1.95 -5.77 -52.52
N ILE A 537 1.69 -6.47 -53.63
CA ILE A 537 2.51 -7.61 -54.09
C ILE A 537 4.01 -7.26 -54.22
N THR A 538 4.31 -5.99 -54.48
CA THR A 538 5.70 -5.50 -54.60
C THR A 538 6.39 -5.31 -53.25
N ARG A 539 5.67 -5.53 -52.13
CA ARG A 539 6.07 -5.24 -50.75
C ARG A 539 6.18 -6.52 -49.93
N LEU A 540 7.10 -6.52 -48.98
CA LEU A 540 7.42 -7.71 -48.19
C LEU A 540 6.28 -8.13 -47.25
N ALA A 541 5.51 -7.19 -46.70
CA ALA A 541 4.36 -7.49 -45.85
C ALA A 541 3.33 -8.42 -46.52
N TYR A 542 3.12 -8.28 -47.84
CA TYR A 542 2.23 -9.16 -48.62
C TYR A 542 2.66 -10.64 -48.58
N TRP A 543 3.97 -10.88 -48.59
CA TRP A 543 4.53 -12.22 -48.59
C TRP A 543 4.71 -12.77 -47.17
N LYS A 544 4.99 -11.90 -46.19
CA LYS A 544 5.19 -12.29 -44.78
C LYS A 544 3.92 -12.54 -43.99
N CYS A 545 2.79 -11.93 -44.32
CA CYS A 545 1.56 -12.12 -43.53
C CYS A 545 1.00 -13.56 -43.53
N ARG A 546 1.64 -14.51 -44.23
CA ARG A 546 1.35 -15.95 -44.16
C ARG A 546 2.30 -16.76 -43.28
N ARG A 547 3.36 -16.14 -42.76
CA ARG A 547 4.43 -16.82 -42.00
C ARG A 547 4.14 -16.85 -40.50
#